data_AF-A0A058Z442-F1
#
_entry.id   AF-A0A058Z442-F1
#
_cell.length_a   1.000
_cell.length_b   1.000
_cell.length_c   1.000
_cell.angle_alpha   90.00
_cell.angle_beta   90.00
_cell.angle_gamma   90.00
#
_symmetry.space_group_name_H-M   'P 1'
#
loop_
_entity.id
_entity.type
_entity.pdbx_description
1 polymer ?
#
loop_
_entity_poly.entity_id
_entity_poly.type
_entity_poly.pdbx_seq_one_letter_code
_entity_poly.pdbx_strand_id
1 'polypeptide(L)'
;MLLSAASLSGRALMGRVPVTAAAAALRVAPAAVIPSSHSQPRRFAATSPFAPVTGPTRRTVPEQRNGITLERFVTHVGAGLDRFLPKMESWEALFSMDKIGLDRMGMRVDQRKKLLAAMNWYRLGFDPQEGVNIKHIDKKNRKKRSKLENMYKKRKIRVEFRHQGNERY
;
A
#
# COMPACT_ATOMS: atom_id res chain seq x y z
N MET A 1 29.03 36.19 -27.28
CA MET A 1 27.78 35.70 -27.90
C MET A 1 27.41 34.38 -27.27
N LEU A 2 26.49 34.36 -26.30
CA LEU A 2 25.81 33.13 -25.85
C LEU A 2 24.42 33.52 -25.36
N LEU A 3 23.42 32.84 -25.94
CA LEU A 3 22.03 33.26 -26.04
C LEU A 3 21.23 33.01 -24.76
N SER A 4 20.46 34.04 -24.38
CA SER A 4 19.36 34.01 -23.43
C SER A 4 18.16 33.30 -24.05
N ALA A 5 17.60 32.29 -23.38
CA ALA A 5 16.34 31.66 -23.77
C ALA A 5 15.32 31.88 -22.66
N ALA A 6 14.45 32.87 -22.88
CA ALA A 6 13.32 33.17 -22.04
C ALA A 6 12.15 32.22 -22.33
N SER A 7 11.53 31.78 -21.22
CA SER A 7 10.10 31.58 -20.99
C SER A 7 9.15 31.91 -22.14
N LEU A 8 8.17 31.02 -22.39
CA LEU A 8 6.78 31.45 -22.55
C LEU A 8 5.80 30.29 -22.35
N SER A 9 4.84 30.60 -21.47
CA SER A 9 3.65 29.87 -21.07
C SER A 9 2.70 29.52 -22.21
N GLY A 10 1.95 28.43 -22.04
CA GLY A 10 0.82 28.12 -22.92
C GLY A 10 0.04 26.90 -22.46
N ARG A 11 -0.75 27.02 -21.38
CA ARG A 11 -1.71 26.00 -20.98
C ARG A 11 -3.11 26.60 -20.98
N ALA A 12 -3.78 26.45 -22.11
CA ALA A 12 -5.18 26.83 -22.27
C ALA A 12 -6.09 25.83 -21.55
N LEU A 13 -6.89 26.37 -20.63
CA LEU A 13 -8.02 25.71 -19.97
C LEU A 13 -9.24 25.79 -20.90
N MET A 14 -9.70 24.64 -21.36
CA MET A 14 -11.02 24.41 -21.99
C MET A 14 -11.44 23.05 -21.43
N GLY A 15 -12.59 22.82 -20.81
CA GLY A 15 -13.82 23.57 -20.75
C GLY A 15 -14.95 22.52 -20.67
N ARG A 16 -15.97 22.83 -19.87
CA ARG A 16 -17.34 22.27 -19.93
C ARG A 16 -17.58 20.85 -19.41
N VAL A 17 -18.06 20.87 -18.16
CA VAL A 17 -19.11 20.00 -17.63
C VAL A 17 -20.42 20.28 -18.39
N PRO A 18 -21.19 19.25 -18.76
CA PRO A 18 -22.63 19.35 -18.61
C PRO A 18 -23.16 18.28 -17.63
N VAL A 19 -23.84 18.79 -16.61
CA VAL A 19 -24.80 18.11 -15.76
C VAL A 19 -26.00 17.74 -16.62
N THR A 20 -26.40 16.47 -16.63
CA THR A 20 -27.76 16.08 -17.03
C THR A 20 -28.42 15.35 -15.88
N ALA A 21 -29.55 15.94 -15.49
CA ALA A 21 -30.43 15.50 -14.44
C ALA A 21 -31.44 14.46 -14.96
N ALA A 22 -31.94 13.69 -13.99
CA ALA A 22 -33.31 13.19 -13.89
C ALA A 22 -33.88 12.33 -15.02
N ALA A 23 -34.12 11.06 -14.67
CA ALA A 23 -35.35 10.38 -15.06
C ALA A 23 -35.76 9.44 -13.93
N ALA A 24 -36.72 9.91 -13.13
CA ALA A 24 -37.51 9.08 -12.24
C ALA A 24 -38.38 8.15 -13.09
N ALA A 25 -38.35 6.86 -12.79
CA ALA A 25 -39.36 5.92 -13.25
C ALA A 25 -39.74 5.01 -12.09
N LEU A 26 -40.87 5.34 -11.46
CA LEU A 26 -41.64 4.42 -10.64
C LEU A 26 -41.88 3.14 -11.45
N ARG A 27 -41.53 1.99 -10.89
CA ARG A 27 -42.15 0.72 -11.27
C ARG A 27 -42.54 -0.07 -10.03
N VAL A 28 -43.85 -0.18 -9.92
CA VAL A 28 -44.69 -0.93 -9.01
C VAL A 28 -44.16 -2.35 -8.80
N ALA A 29 -44.15 -2.76 -7.52
CA ALA A 29 -43.82 -4.10 -7.07
C ALA A 29 -44.99 -5.07 -7.30
N PRO A 30 -44.74 -6.28 -7.81
CA PRO A 30 -45.61 -7.42 -7.57
C PRO A 30 -45.11 -8.22 -6.36
N ALA A 31 -45.99 -8.41 -5.37
CA ALA A 31 -45.79 -9.26 -4.22
C ALA A 31 -45.63 -10.72 -4.65
N ALA A 32 -44.41 -11.25 -4.56
CA ALA A 32 -44.15 -12.68 -4.69
C ALA A 32 -44.29 -13.34 -3.32
N VAL A 33 -45.37 -14.11 -3.17
CA VAL A 33 -45.59 -15.06 -2.07
C VAL A 33 -44.54 -16.17 -2.21
N ILE A 34 -43.67 -16.33 -1.21
CA ILE A 34 -42.71 -17.44 -1.12
C ILE A 34 -43.18 -18.36 0.02
N PRO A 35 -43.58 -19.62 -0.23
CA PRO A 35 -43.88 -20.56 0.83
C PRO A 35 -42.59 -21.01 1.55
N SER A 36 -42.66 -20.98 2.88
CA SER A 36 -41.64 -21.50 3.78
C SER A 36 -41.42 -23.00 3.59
N SER A 37 -40.18 -23.41 3.31
CA SER A 37 -39.53 -24.60 3.88
C SER A 37 -38.19 -24.84 3.19
N HIS A 38 -37.13 -24.31 3.77
CA HIS A 38 -35.82 -24.92 3.59
C HIS A 38 -35.02 -24.82 4.88
N SER A 39 -34.76 -26.01 5.43
CA SER A 39 -33.78 -26.36 6.45
C SER A 39 -32.74 -25.27 6.73
N GLN A 40 -32.73 -24.77 7.96
CA GLN A 40 -31.61 -23.98 8.45
C GLN A 40 -30.33 -24.84 8.40
N PRO A 41 -29.30 -24.48 7.62
CA PRO A 41 -27.97 -25.01 7.87
C PRO A 41 -27.48 -24.43 9.20
N ARG A 42 -26.94 -25.32 10.03
CA ARG A 42 -26.30 -25.06 11.32
C ARG A 42 -25.64 -23.68 11.36
N ARG A 43 -25.98 -22.89 12.38
CA ARG A 43 -25.16 -21.77 12.85
C ARG A 43 -23.78 -22.32 13.21
N PHE A 44 -22.86 -22.35 12.25
CA PHE A 44 -21.46 -22.34 12.59
C PHE A 44 -21.23 -21.03 13.33
N ALA A 45 -20.94 -21.12 14.62
CA ALA A 45 -20.30 -20.03 15.32
C ALA A 45 -19.08 -19.67 14.48
N ALA A 46 -19.19 -18.56 13.74
CA ALA A 46 -18.08 -17.94 13.04
C ALA A 46 -17.16 -17.39 14.14
N THR A 47 -16.44 -18.29 14.79
CA THR A 47 -15.19 -17.95 15.46
C THR A 47 -14.28 -17.53 14.32
N SER A 48 -14.36 -16.27 13.94
CA SER A 48 -13.41 -15.66 13.02
C SER A 48 -12.02 -15.92 13.62
N PRO A 49 -11.13 -16.68 12.95
CA PRO A 49 -9.74 -16.80 13.40
C PRO A 49 -8.98 -15.48 13.23
N PHE A 50 -9.60 -14.48 12.61
CA PHE A 50 -9.11 -13.10 12.59
C PHE A 50 -9.63 -12.37 13.81
N ALA A 51 -9.08 -12.70 14.98
CA ALA A 51 -8.98 -11.68 16.02
C ALA A 51 -8.18 -10.53 15.40
N PRO A 52 -8.70 -9.30 15.36
CA PRO A 52 -7.88 -8.17 15.01
C PRO A 52 -6.74 -8.14 16.04
N VAL A 53 -5.50 -8.29 15.58
CA VAL A 53 -4.31 -8.02 16.39
C VAL A 53 -4.26 -6.50 16.57
N THR A 54 -5.21 -5.97 17.33
CA THR A 54 -5.37 -4.56 17.68
C THR A 54 -5.10 -4.44 19.17
N GLY A 55 -3.93 -4.89 19.60
CA GLY A 55 -3.23 -4.20 20.67
C GLY A 55 -2.31 -3.18 19.99
N PRO A 56 -2.29 -1.90 20.41
CA PRO A 56 -1.15 -1.06 20.09
C PRO A 56 0.04 -1.71 20.80
N THR A 57 0.79 -2.58 20.11
CA THR A 57 2.11 -2.99 20.56
C THR A 57 2.86 -1.67 20.66
N ARG A 58 3.02 -1.15 21.88
CA ARG A 58 3.87 0.01 22.13
C ARG A 58 5.17 -0.32 21.45
N ARG A 59 5.47 0.39 20.37
CA ARG A 59 6.59 0.05 19.50
C ARG A 59 7.84 0.36 20.31
N THR A 60 8.39 -0.65 20.96
CA THR A 60 9.60 -0.52 21.77
C THR A 60 10.67 0.13 20.90
N VAL A 61 11.27 1.21 21.40
CA VAL A 61 12.39 1.85 20.75
C VAL A 61 13.58 0.90 20.88
N PRO A 62 14.19 0.46 19.78
CA PRO A 62 15.36 -0.40 19.84
C PRO A 62 16.58 0.43 20.29
N GLU A 63 17.44 -0.18 21.10
CA GLU A 63 18.72 0.41 21.47
C GLU A 63 19.62 0.62 20.25
N GLN A 64 20.53 1.60 20.34
CA GLN A 64 21.55 1.83 19.31
C GLN A 64 22.59 0.71 19.38
N ARG A 65 22.65 -0.10 18.33
CA ARG A 65 23.62 -1.19 18.17
C ARG A 65 24.75 -0.79 17.22
N ASN A 66 25.92 -1.42 17.38
CA ASN A 66 27.04 -1.36 16.43
C ASN A 66 27.52 0.07 16.09
N GLY A 67 27.38 1.02 17.02
CA GLY A 67 27.78 2.42 16.80
C GLY A 67 26.96 3.12 15.71
N ILE A 68 25.76 2.62 15.41
CA ILE A 68 24.84 3.23 14.44
C ILE A 68 24.20 4.45 15.10
N THR A 69 24.63 5.63 14.66
CA THR A 69 23.99 6.90 15.01
C THR A 69 22.74 7.12 14.15
N LEU A 70 21.88 8.05 14.59
CA LEU A 70 20.71 8.49 13.82
C LEU A 70 21.09 8.91 12.39
N GLU A 71 22.14 9.71 12.26
CA GLU A 71 22.65 10.20 10.99
C GLU A 71 23.09 9.06 10.08
N ARG A 72 23.93 8.14 10.59
CA ARG A 72 24.39 6.97 9.84
C ARG A 72 23.22 6.09 9.41
N PHE A 73 22.26 5.87 10.29
CA PHE A 73 21.07 5.09 9.98
C PHE A 73 20.32 5.70 8.79
N VAL A 74 20.01 6.99 8.86
CA VAL A 74 19.26 7.71 7.82
C VAL A 74 20.03 7.73 6.49
N THR A 75 21.33 7.98 6.53
CA THR A 75 22.20 7.96 5.34
C THR A 75 22.26 6.56 4.71
N HIS A 76 22.30 5.48 5.51
CA HIS A 76 22.26 4.11 5.00
C HIS A 76 20.92 3.74 4.37
N VAL A 77 19.79 4.22 4.91
CA VAL A 77 18.47 4.06 4.26
C VAL A 77 18.45 4.77 2.90
N GLY A 78 19.13 5.91 2.80
CA GLY A 78 19.29 6.69 1.58
C GLY A 78 17.99 7.40 1.14
N ALA A 79 17.78 7.54 -0.16
CA ALA A 79 16.63 8.22 -0.75
C ALA A 79 16.51 9.73 -0.41
N GLY A 80 17.62 10.38 -0.05
CA GLY A 80 17.68 11.81 0.26
C GLY A 80 16.96 12.17 1.57
N LEU A 81 16.95 11.24 2.53
CA LEU A 81 16.37 11.48 3.86
C LEU A 81 17.22 12.41 4.72
N ASP A 82 18.48 12.66 4.34
CA ASP A 82 19.42 13.51 5.07
C ASP A 82 18.89 14.94 5.27
N ARG A 83 18.03 15.41 4.35
CA ARG A 83 17.35 16.72 4.44
C ARG A 83 16.40 16.85 5.62
N PHE A 84 15.96 15.73 6.18
CA PHE A 84 15.03 15.67 7.31
C PHE A 84 15.73 15.41 8.64
N LEU A 85 17.05 15.20 8.66
CA LEU A 85 17.82 15.02 9.89
C LEU A 85 17.63 16.14 10.91
N PRO A 86 17.63 17.44 10.53
CA PRO A 86 17.42 18.51 11.50
C PRO A 86 16.03 18.49 12.16
N LYS A 87 15.06 17.81 11.55
CA LYS A 87 13.70 17.64 12.10
C LYS A 87 13.58 16.38 12.97
N MET A 88 14.55 15.48 12.90
CA MET A 88 14.61 14.26 13.70
C MET A 88 15.58 14.52 14.85
N GLU A 89 15.07 15.04 15.95
CA GLU A 89 15.90 15.49 17.07
C GLU A 89 16.62 14.35 17.78
N SER A 90 16.05 13.15 17.79
CA SER A 90 16.63 12.01 18.50
C SER A 90 16.30 10.66 17.86
N TRP A 91 17.11 9.66 18.24
CA TRP A 91 16.89 8.26 17.88
C TRP A 91 15.51 7.76 18.31
N GLU A 92 15.09 8.11 19.52
CA GLU A 92 13.79 7.75 20.07
C GLU A 92 12.65 8.42 19.30
N ALA A 93 12.83 9.69 18.92
CA ALA A 93 11.87 10.42 18.09
C ALA A 93 11.67 9.74 16.74
N LEU A 94 12.76 9.32 16.09
CA LEU A 94 12.70 8.56 14.84
C LEU A 94 11.87 7.28 15.00
N PHE A 95 12.14 6.47 16.02
CA PHE A 95 11.45 5.18 16.20
C PHE A 95 10.01 5.30 16.71
N SER A 96 9.68 6.43 17.31
CA SER A 96 8.33 6.75 17.77
C SER A 96 7.45 7.35 16.68
N MET A 97 8.04 7.80 15.56
CA MET A 97 7.27 8.41 14.47
C MET A 97 6.41 7.40 13.72
N ASP A 98 5.14 7.79 13.55
CA ASP A 98 4.19 7.10 12.69
C ASP A 98 4.15 7.69 11.28
N LYS A 99 3.49 6.96 10.37
CA LYS A 99 3.28 7.39 8.98
C LYS A 99 2.73 8.82 8.87
N ILE A 100 1.85 9.22 9.81
CA ILE A 100 1.24 10.55 9.87
C ILE A 100 2.28 11.60 10.28
N GLY A 101 3.10 11.32 11.30
CA GLY A 101 4.19 12.22 11.71
C GLY A 101 5.20 12.45 10.59
N LEU A 102 5.55 11.37 9.88
CA LEU A 102 6.41 11.48 8.70
C LEU A 102 5.78 12.29 7.56
N ASP A 103 4.45 12.24 7.40
CA ASP A 103 3.73 13.05 6.40
C ASP A 103 3.81 14.53 6.70
N ARG A 104 3.56 14.88 7.97
CA ARG A 104 3.58 16.28 8.46
C ARG A 104 4.95 16.93 8.26
N MET A 105 6.03 16.14 8.27
CA MET A 105 7.37 16.64 7.97
C MET A 105 7.63 16.91 6.48
N GLY A 106 6.70 16.55 5.60
CA GLY A 106 6.79 16.74 4.15
C GLY A 106 7.52 15.63 3.41
N MET A 107 7.67 14.43 4.01
CA MET A 107 8.33 13.32 3.32
C MET A 107 7.46 12.70 2.23
N ARG A 108 8.08 12.43 1.07
CA ARG A 108 7.40 11.72 -0.04
C ARG A 108 6.98 10.32 0.41
N VAL A 109 5.91 9.80 -0.20
CA VAL A 109 5.35 8.48 0.15
C VAL A 109 6.40 7.37 0.06
N ASP A 110 7.27 7.39 -0.95
CA ASP A 110 8.30 6.36 -1.14
C ASP A 110 9.42 6.44 -0.09
N GLN A 111 9.81 7.64 0.31
CA GLN A 111 10.78 7.87 1.38
C GLN A 111 10.24 7.33 2.71
N ARG A 112 8.98 7.66 3.04
CA ARG A 112 8.31 7.17 4.25
C ARG A 112 8.24 5.65 4.29
N LYS A 113 7.89 5.01 3.17
CA LYS A 113 7.85 3.54 3.07
C LYS A 113 9.21 2.91 3.32
N LYS A 114 10.28 3.47 2.72
CA LYS A 114 11.65 2.98 2.92
C LYS A 114 12.12 3.13 4.36
N LEU A 115 11.88 4.29 4.97
CA LEU A 115 12.25 4.56 6.35
C LEU A 115 11.52 3.65 7.32
N LEU A 116 10.19 3.54 7.20
CA LEU A 116 9.38 2.65 8.05
C LEU A 116 9.77 1.17 7.87
N ALA A 117 10.10 0.76 6.65
CA ALA A 117 10.65 -0.57 6.42
C ALA A 117 11.96 -0.72 7.18
N ALA A 118 12.95 0.14 6.94
CA ALA A 118 14.25 0.08 7.61
C ALA A 118 14.14 0.06 9.14
N MET A 119 13.26 0.87 9.73
CA MET A 119 12.99 0.85 11.16
C MET A 119 12.47 -0.51 11.64
N ASN A 120 11.55 -1.13 10.89
CA ASN A 120 11.06 -2.47 11.22
C ASN A 120 12.14 -3.54 11.08
N TRP A 121 13.00 -3.46 10.05
CA TRP A 121 14.15 -4.35 9.89
C TRP A 121 15.12 -4.23 11.07
N TYR A 122 15.39 -2.99 11.50
CA TYR A 122 16.25 -2.74 12.64
C TYR A 122 15.71 -3.34 13.94
N ARG A 123 14.40 -3.21 14.19
CA ARG A 123 13.72 -3.86 15.31
C ARG A 123 13.86 -5.38 15.30
N LEU A 124 13.97 -5.99 14.12
CA LEU A 124 14.15 -7.43 13.95
C LEU A 124 15.61 -7.89 14.09
N GLY A 125 16.55 -6.98 14.39
CA GLY A 125 17.97 -7.32 14.54
C GLY A 125 18.81 -7.12 13.28
N PHE A 126 18.23 -6.65 12.17
CA PHE A 126 18.96 -6.45 10.92
C PHE A 126 19.46 -5.02 10.81
N ASP A 127 20.75 -4.86 10.61
CA ASP A 127 21.35 -3.54 10.51
C ASP A 127 21.31 -3.02 9.07
N PRO A 128 21.03 -1.72 8.87
CA PRO A 128 20.96 -1.13 7.53
C PRO A 128 22.33 -1.11 6.83
N GLN A 129 23.43 -1.17 7.60
CA GLN A 129 24.80 -1.19 7.08
C GLN A 129 25.20 -2.54 6.48
N GLU A 130 24.60 -3.65 6.95
CA GLU A 130 24.86 -4.99 6.39
C GLU A 130 24.41 -5.12 4.92
N GLY A 131 23.89 -4.03 4.34
CA GLY A 131 23.53 -4.00 2.95
C GLY A 131 22.52 -5.09 2.69
N VAL A 132 21.42 -5.09 3.46
CA VAL A 132 20.22 -5.80 3.03
C VAL A 132 20.00 -5.30 1.61
N ASN A 133 20.27 -6.18 0.65
CA ASN A 133 20.22 -5.88 -0.76
C ASN A 133 18.72 -5.80 -1.08
N ILE A 134 18.07 -4.71 -0.62
CA ILE A 134 16.63 -4.48 -0.73
C ILE A 134 16.26 -4.55 -2.21
N LYS A 135 17.17 -4.13 -3.09
CA LYS A 135 17.07 -4.31 -4.55
C LYS A 135 16.98 -5.80 -4.97
N HIS A 136 17.77 -6.70 -4.38
CA HIS A 136 17.67 -8.15 -4.64
C HIS A 136 16.40 -8.77 -4.06
N ILE A 137 16.00 -8.38 -2.85
CA ILE A 137 14.78 -8.89 -2.22
C ILE A 137 13.55 -8.46 -3.04
N ASP A 138 13.51 -7.20 -3.47
CA ASP A 138 12.44 -6.69 -4.35
C ASP A 138 12.45 -7.36 -5.72
N LYS A 139 13.62 -7.64 -6.31
CA LYS A 139 13.71 -8.37 -7.59
C LYS A 139 13.15 -9.79 -7.46
N LYS A 140 13.49 -10.50 -6.38
CA LYS A 140 12.98 -11.86 -6.09
C LYS A 140 11.46 -11.84 -5.84
N ASN A 141 10.97 -10.85 -5.10
CA ASN A 141 9.55 -10.70 -4.79
C ASN A 141 8.72 -10.25 -6.00
N ARG A 142 9.25 -9.35 -6.85
CA ARG A 142 8.62 -8.94 -8.11
C ARG A 142 8.41 -10.13 -9.04
N LYS A 143 9.42 -10.99 -9.21
CA LYS A 143 9.33 -12.20 -10.06
C LYS A 143 8.26 -13.18 -9.54
N LYS A 144 8.19 -13.39 -8.22
CA LYS A 144 7.13 -14.21 -7.60
C LYS A 144 5.73 -13.63 -7.84
N ARG A 145 5.56 -12.32 -7.67
CA ARG A 145 4.28 -11.63 -7.85
C ARG A 145 3.77 -11.72 -9.29
N SER A 146 4.65 -11.50 -10.27
CA SER A 146 4.31 -11.67 -11.70
C SER A 146 3.96 -13.12 -12.06
N LYS A 147 4.64 -14.12 -11.46
CA LYS A 147 4.31 -15.54 -11.67
C LYS A 147 2.90 -15.89 -11.15
N LEU A 148 2.56 -15.39 -9.96
CA LEU A 148 1.22 -15.55 -9.37
C LEU A 148 0.15 -14.89 -10.24
N GLU A 149 0.37 -13.66 -10.68
CA GLU A 149 -0.59 -12.94 -11.52
C GLU A 149 -0.83 -13.66 -12.86
N ASN A 150 0.23 -14.15 -13.51
CA ASN A 150 0.11 -14.95 -14.73
C ASN A 150 -0.64 -16.27 -14.50
N MET A 151 -0.41 -16.93 -13.35
CA MET A 151 -1.15 -18.14 -12.99
C MET A 151 -2.64 -17.85 -12.80
N TYR A 152 -3.00 -16.77 -12.11
CA TYR A 152 -4.39 -16.37 -11.92
C TYR A 152 -5.07 -15.99 -13.24
N LYS A 153 -4.39 -15.22 -14.11
CA LYS A 153 -4.90 -14.90 -15.47
C LYS A 153 -5.13 -16.18 -16.28
N LYS A 154 -4.17 -17.12 -16.27
CA LYS A 154 -4.29 -18.40 -16.99
C LYS A 154 -5.44 -19.26 -16.46
N ARG A 155 -5.65 -19.31 -15.13
CA ARG A 155 -6.79 -20.01 -14.53
C ARG A 155 -8.12 -19.35 -14.89
N LYS A 156 -8.20 -18.03 -14.85
CA LYS A 156 -9.42 -17.28 -15.20
C LYS A 156 -9.83 -17.54 -16.64
N ILE A 157 -8.90 -17.45 -17.59
CA ILE A 157 -9.14 -17.77 -19.00
C ILE A 157 -9.61 -19.22 -19.16
N ARG A 158 -8.99 -20.19 -18.47
CA ARG A 158 -9.41 -21.60 -18.53
C ARG A 158 -10.85 -21.81 -18.03
N VAL A 159 -11.27 -21.10 -16.99
CA VAL A 159 -12.64 -21.18 -16.46
C VAL A 159 -13.64 -20.54 -17.43
N GLU A 160 -13.31 -19.38 -17.99
CA GLU A 160 -14.16 -18.68 -18.97
C GLU A 160 -14.37 -19.50 -20.26
N PHE A 161 -13.31 -20.11 -20.80
CA PHE A 161 -13.43 -21.02 -21.95
C PHE A 161 -14.23 -22.28 -21.64
N ARG A 162 -14.18 -22.78 -20.40
CA ARG A 162 -15.00 -23.94 -19.97
C ARG A 162 -16.47 -23.60 -19.89
N HIS A 163 -16.82 -22.36 -19.53
CA HIS A 163 -18.22 -21.91 -19.53
C HIS A 163 -18.74 -21.61 -20.94
N GLN A 164 -17.96 -20.97 -21.82
CA GLN A 164 -18.38 -20.71 -23.20
C GLN A 164 -18.53 -21.98 -24.06
N GLY A 165 -17.79 -23.04 -23.77
CA GLY A 165 -17.95 -24.34 -24.44
C GLY A 165 -19.19 -25.12 -24.00
N ASN A 166 -19.77 -24.78 -22.84
CA ASN A 166 -20.93 -25.47 -22.26
C ASN A 166 -22.27 -24.82 -22.59
N GLU A 167 -22.26 -23.68 -23.29
CA GLU A 167 -23.47 -22.98 -23.78
C GLU A 167 -23.73 -23.21 -25.28
N ARG A 168 -22.89 -23.99 -25.96
CA ARG A 168 -23.00 -24.31 -27.41
C ARG A 168 -23.52 -25.71 -27.71
N TYR A 169 -23.96 -26.45 -26.69
CA TYR A 169 -24.60 -27.76 -26.83
C TYR A 169 -25.92 -27.78 -26.07
#